data_AF-A0A7W0EST5-F1
#
_entry.id   AF-A0A7W0EST5-F1
#
_cell.length_a   1.000
_cell.length_b   1.000
_cell.length_c   1.000
_cell.angle_alpha   90.00
_cell.angle_beta   90.00
_cell.angle_gamma   90.00
#
_symmetry.space_group_name_H-M   'P 1'
#
loop_
_entity.id
_entity.type
_entity.pdbx_description
1 polymer ?
#
loop_
_entity_poly.entity_id
_entity_poly.type
_entity_poly.pdbx_seq_one_letter_code
_entity_poly.pdbx_strand_id
1 'polypeptide(L)'
;VFGISQHGEEWQKLGHPVPTHKNDRSWKAFEFFIPELDKEVDMASDLMKAMFGRTDQVEAHEAHEAHVTPQVTPQVTPQVLQLLSVLKGAKNRDTLQRALGLKARKNFRLLYLVPALEAGLIEMTIPDKPQSSKQKYRLTDKGQKLIQDSKFKIEGLDMTKIEKFEEWHEKGHEDPLFGAIAQLATNAMKQGCTIQAALALVSQAFRFADQIIEDFETKEPLAEPVACKAGCHYCCCYEVVLTPVEALLLGNRVKETFSESALADLMKKIDRILFLRDGKDAEERAKVLHDTPCIFLKSGKCSFYDARPFVCRALHSLDGSMCKEAVMSKRRVVEFTGYNHRYYVFATAKAALNQFFEQMGCQTAELTIAKAMKHYFERSDCTEAWLRGDEVFSSSCVSSKTRGQKGALLKTKDRGLHF
;
A
#
# COMPACT_ATOMS: atom_id res chain seq x y z
N VAL A 1 -19.97 7.25 23.72
CA VAL A 1 -20.83 8.36 23.26
C VAL A 1 -20.13 9.66 23.60
N PHE A 2 -19.08 10.05 22.86
CA PHE A 2 -18.44 11.39 22.87
C PHE A 2 -17.37 11.32 21.77
N GLY A 3 -17.79 11.49 20.51
CA GLY A 3 -16.92 11.35 19.35
C GLY A 3 -17.41 12.25 18.22
N ILE A 4 -16.48 13.02 17.67
CA ILE A 4 -16.45 13.64 16.33
C ILE A 4 -17.54 14.69 16.02
N SER A 5 -18.75 14.62 16.57
CA SER A 5 -19.80 15.63 16.35
C SER A 5 -19.61 16.92 17.16
N GLN A 6 -19.08 16.84 18.38
CA GLN A 6 -18.96 18.02 19.24
C GLN A 6 -17.91 19.02 18.75
N HIS A 7 -16.78 18.57 18.19
CA HIS A 7 -15.73 19.50 17.78
C HIS A 7 -15.95 20.11 16.39
N GLY A 8 -16.70 19.47 15.48
CA GLY A 8 -17.08 20.10 14.20
C GLY A 8 -18.05 21.26 14.38
N GLU A 9 -19.02 21.10 15.29
CA GLU A 9 -19.96 22.18 15.63
C GLU A 9 -19.31 23.28 16.49
N GLU A 10 -18.42 22.93 17.43
CA GLU A 10 -17.65 23.93 18.19
C GLU A 10 -16.67 24.71 17.29
N TRP A 11 -16.02 24.05 16.33
CA TRP A 11 -15.13 24.68 15.34
C TRP A 11 -15.87 25.70 14.46
N GLN A 12 -17.08 25.35 13.99
CA GLN A 12 -17.93 26.27 13.23
C GLN A 12 -18.54 27.37 14.11
N LYS A 13 -18.87 27.09 15.39
CA LYS A 13 -19.35 28.09 16.36
C LYS A 13 -18.29 29.14 16.71
N LEU A 14 -17.00 28.76 16.62
CA LEU A 14 -15.86 29.67 16.77
C LEU A 14 -15.59 30.53 15.50
N GLY A 15 -16.36 30.35 14.43
CA GLY A 15 -16.26 31.13 13.20
C GLY A 15 -15.24 30.61 12.18
N HIS A 16 -14.61 29.47 12.44
CA HIS A 16 -13.60 28.91 11.55
C HIS A 16 -14.23 28.10 10.39
N PRO A 17 -13.67 28.18 9.17
CA PRO A 17 -14.17 27.42 8.02
C PRO A 17 -13.95 25.91 8.19
N VAL A 18 -14.77 25.12 7.50
CA VAL A 18 -14.64 23.66 7.46
C VAL A 18 -13.23 23.28 6.98
N PRO A 19 -12.52 22.37 7.67
CA PRO A 19 -11.24 21.88 7.20
C PRO A 19 -11.35 21.28 5.79
N THR A 20 -10.60 21.85 4.83
CA THR A 20 -10.53 21.37 3.45
C THR A 20 -9.14 20.83 3.15
N HIS A 21 -9.05 19.71 2.44
CA HIS A 21 -7.76 19.24 1.94
C HIS A 21 -7.41 19.95 0.62
N LYS A 22 -6.28 20.64 0.60
CA LYS A 22 -5.65 21.06 -0.65
C LYS A 22 -4.74 19.93 -1.13
N ASN A 23 -4.73 19.69 -2.43
CA ASN A 23 -3.87 18.68 -3.02
C ASN A 23 -3.24 19.30 -4.27
N ASP A 24 -1.91 19.31 -4.32
CA ASP A 24 -1.16 19.57 -5.54
C ASP A 24 -1.28 18.35 -6.47
N ARG A 25 -2.45 18.19 -7.11
CA ARG A 25 -2.83 16.96 -7.83
C ARG A 25 -2.02 16.65 -9.09
N SER A 26 -1.01 17.46 -9.36
CA SER A 26 0.03 17.14 -10.31
C SER A 26 0.91 15.98 -9.83
N TRP A 27 1.11 15.85 -8.53
CA TRP A 27 1.73 14.72 -7.84
C TRP A 27 0.71 14.22 -6.80
N LYS A 28 0.65 12.92 -6.46
CA LYS A 28 -0.25 12.50 -5.36
C LYS A 28 0.37 12.79 -3.99
N ALA A 29 0.56 14.07 -3.68
CA ALA A 29 0.99 14.60 -2.39
C ALA A 29 -0.07 15.57 -1.84
N PHE A 30 -0.35 15.52 -0.55
CA PHE A 30 -1.36 16.35 0.11
C PHE A 30 -0.66 17.37 1.00
N GLU A 31 -1.13 18.62 0.99
CA GLU A 31 -0.77 19.64 1.99
C GLU A 31 -2.06 20.19 2.59
N PHE A 32 -2.16 20.21 3.92
CA PHE A 32 -3.32 20.71 4.65
C PHE A 32 -3.25 22.24 4.77
N PHE A 33 -4.37 22.94 4.58
CA PHE A 33 -4.41 24.41 4.57
C PHE A 33 -5.38 24.97 5.59
N ILE A 34 -4.90 25.90 6.43
CA ILE A 34 -5.71 26.70 7.37
C ILE A 34 -5.66 28.16 6.89
N PRO A 35 -6.77 28.79 6.48
CA PRO A 35 -6.77 30.09 5.80
C PRO A 35 -6.16 31.29 6.55
N GLU A 36 -5.98 31.21 7.87
CA GLU A 36 -5.63 32.34 8.73
C GLU A 36 -4.20 32.29 9.31
N LEU A 37 -3.45 31.20 9.11
CA LEU A 37 -2.10 31.03 9.69
C LEU A 37 -0.93 31.33 8.73
N ASP A 38 -1.18 31.47 7.43
CA ASP A 38 -0.12 31.61 6.40
C ASP A 38 0.33 33.05 6.14
N LYS A 39 0.20 33.94 7.12
CA LYS A 39 0.87 35.25 7.11
C LYS A 39 2.04 35.25 8.08
N GLU A 40 3.02 34.39 7.88
CA GLU A 40 4.44 34.62 8.22
C GLU A 40 5.28 33.43 7.72
N VAL A 41 6.26 33.73 6.88
CA VAL A 41 7.08 32.81 6.07
C VAL A 41 8.52 32.78 6.61
N ASP A 42 9.23 31.67 6.36
CA ASP A 42 10.71 31.51 6.32
C ASP A 42 11.54 31.63 7.61
N MET A 43 11.57 30.56 8.43
CA MET A 43 12.63 30.35 9.44
C MET A 43 13.32 28.97 9.40
N ALA A 44 12.93 28.08 8.48
CA ALA A 44 13.42 26.69 8.47
C ALA A 44 14.83 26.51 7.87
N SER A 45 15.35 27.50 7.12
CA SER A 45 16.67 27.38 6.47
C SER A 45 17.85 27.75 7.38
N ASP A 46 17.63 28.55 8.44
CA ASP A 46 18.69 29.02 9.33
C ASP A 46 18.90 28.11 10.55
N LEU A 47 17.87 27.34 10.94
CA LEU A 47 17.95 26.38 12.05
C LEU A 47 18.88 25.20 11.73
N MET A 48 18.90 24.73 10.47
CA MET A 48 19.72 23.59 10.05
C MET A 48 21.23 23.89 10.02
N LYS A 49 21.65 25.16 9.93
CA LYS A 49 23.06 25.55 10.06
C LYS A 49 23.53 25.64 11.51
N ALA A 50 22.61 25.88 12.45
CA ALA A 50 22.93 25.99 13.88
C ALA A 50 23.05 24.61 14.57
N MET A 51 22.36 23.58 14.08
CA MET A 51 22.28 22.28 14.76
C MET A 51 23.45 21.31 14.49
N PHE A 52 24.26 21.50 13.44
CA PHE A 52 25.32 20.55 13.05
C PHE A 52 26.76 21.04 13.25
N GLY A 53 26.97 22.04 14.10
CA GLY A 53 28.29 22.59 14.40
C GLY A 53 28.82 22.26 15.80
N ARG A 54 29.16 20.99 16.11
CA ARG A 54 30.33 20.56 16.93
C ARG A 54 30.25 19.11 17.42
N THR A 55 31.46 18.61 17.65
CA THR A 55 32.04 17.30 17.99
C THR A 55 31.59 16.57 19.27
N ASP A 56 31.66 15.24 19.14
CA ASP A 56 32.27 14.21 20.03
C ASP A 56 31.54 13.59 21.25
N GLN A 57 31.59 12.24 21.21
CA GLN A 57 31.63 11.19 22.25
C GLN A 57 30.39 10.92 23.11
N VAL A 58 29.91 9.65 23.12
CA VAL A 58 29.66 8.84 24.34
C VAL A 58 29.77 7.33 24.05
N GLU A 59 30.29 6.61 25.04
CA GLU A 59 30.58 5.18 25.16
C GLU A 59 29.36 4.24 25.34
N ALA A 60 29.66 2.94 25.28
CA ALA A 60 28.78 1.78 25.36
C ALA A 60 28.18 1.50 26.75
N HIS A 61 27.05 0.80 26.79
CA HIS A 61 26.70 -0.11 27.89
C HIS A 61 25.81 -1.28 27.44
N GLU A 62 25.95 -2.35 28.22
CA GLU A 62 25.73 -3.77 27.93
C GLU A 62 24.29 -4.30 28.09
N ALA A 63 24.16 -5.56 27.68
CA ALA A 63 23.01 -6.42 27.58
C ALA A 63 22.26 -6.73 28.88
N HIS A 64 20.97 -7.05 28.74
CA HIS A 64 20.25 -7.89 29.68
C HIS A 64 19.42 -8.92 28.91
N GLU A 65 19.78 -10.20 29.08
CA GLU A 65 19.01 -11.36 28.63
C GLU A 65 17.76 -11.54 29.51
N ALA A 66 16.63 -11.89 28.88
CA ALA A 66 15.45 -12.38 29.57
C ALA A 66 15.01 -13.73 28.97
N HIS A 67 15.09 -14.75 29.82
CA HIS A 67 14.64 -16.12 29.61
C HIS A 67 13.14 -16.19 29.26
N VAL A 68 12.78 -16.93 28.20
CA VAL A 68 11.38 -17.30 27.90
C VAL A 68 11.23 -18.82 27.97
N THR A 69 10.28 -19.29 28.78
CA THR A 69 9.83 -20.69 28.85
C THR A 69 8.70 -20.93 27.84
N PRO A 70 8.55 -22.15 27.28
CA PRO A 70 7.61 -22.40 26.19
C PRO A 70 6.22 -22.76 26.73
N GLN A 71 5.22 -21.90 26.50
CA GLN A 71 3.82 -22.28 26.63
C GLN A 71 3.23 -22.64 25.27
N VAL A 72 2.91 -23.92 25.11
CA VAL A 72 2.25 -24.50 23.94
C VAL A 72 0.74 -24.29 24.07
N THR A 73 0.22 -23.24 23.44
CA THR A 73 -1.15 -23.23 22.93
C THR A 73 -1.10 -23.56 21.43
N PRO A 74 -2.08 -24.28 20.85
CA PRO A 74 -2.05 -24.60 19.43
C PRO A 74 -2.29 -23.32 18.63
N GLN A 75 -1.19 -22.68 18.23
CA GLN A 75 -1.16 -21.48 17.40
C GLN A 75 -1.86 -21.77 16.08
N VAL A 76 -2.93 -21.03 15.78
CA VAL A 76 -3.62 -21.12 14.48
C VAL A 76 -2.64 -20.65 13.40
N THR A 77 -2.38 -21.48 12.40
CA THR A 77 -1.37 -21.16 11.38
C THR A 77 -1.84 -20.00 10.48
N PRO A 78 -0.92 -19.18 9.93
CA PRO A 78 -1.28 -18.09 9.01
C PRO A 78 -2.13 -18.53 7.81
N GLN A 79 -1.91 -19.76 7.33
CA GLN A 79 -2.66 -20.37 6.23
C GLN A 79 -4.13 -20.60 6.62
N VAL A 80 -4.40 -21.00 7.86
CA VAL A 80 -5.78 -21.15 8.37
C VAL A 80 -6.44 -19.78 8.45
N LEU A 81 -5.78 -18.76 8.98
CA LEU A 81 -6.32 -17.39 9.02
C LEU A 81 -6.65 -16.85 7.62
N GLN A 82 -5.76 -17.08 6.64
CA GLN A 82 -6.01 -16.72 5.24
C GLN A 82 -7.26 -17.41 4.70
N LEU A 83 -7.43 -18.72 4.95
CA LEU A 83 -8.62 -19.46 4.53
C LEU A 83 -9.90 -18.90 5.16
N LEU A 84 -9.87 -18.62 6.46
CA LEU A 84 -11.01 -18.04 7.19
C LEU A 84 -11.42 -16.69 6.61
N SER A 85 -10.45 -15.83 6.23
CA SER A 85 -10.71 -14.49 5.67
C SER A 85 -11.51 -14.50 4.35
N VAL A 86 -11.35 -15.55 3.54
CA VAL A 86 -12.03 -15.66 2.22
C VAL A 86 -13.33 -16.48 2.28
N LEU A 87 -13.62 -17.13 3.41
CA LEU A 87 -14.75 -18.04 3.59
C LEU A 87 -16.02 -17.29 4.02
N LYS A 88 -16.52 -16.40 3.15
CA LYS A 88 -17.83 -15.76 3.31
C LYS A 88 -18.94 -16.67 2.78
N GLY A 89 -19.82 -17.14 3.66
CA GLY A 89 -20.88 -18.11 3.36
C GLY A 89 -20.34 -19.49 2.98
N ALA A 90 -21.20 -20.38 2.46
CA ALA A 90 -20.78 -21.73 2.06
C ALA A 90 -20.09 -21.74 0.68
N LYS A 91 -18.81 -22.13 0.62
CA LYS A 91 -18.02 -22.19 -0.62
C LYS A 91 -17.42 -23.57 -0.86
N ASN A 92 -17.28 -23.95 -2.12
CA ASN A 92 -16.57 -25.18 -2.47
C ASN A 92 -15.04 -24.97 -2.49
N ARG A 93 -14.30 -26.09 -2.47
CA ARG A 93 -12.84 -26.13 -2.47
C ARG A 93 -12.21 -25.30 -3.58
N ASP A 94 -12.66 -25.45 -4.83
CA ASP A 94 -12.07 -24.77 -5.99
C ASP A 94 -12.30 -23.26 -5.96
N THR A 95 -13.38 -22.81 -5.34
CA THR A 95 -13.65 -21.37 -5.14
C THR A 95 -12.71 -20.79 -4.08
N LEU A 96 -12.51 -21.51 -2.98
CA LEU A 96 -11.60 -21.09 -1.90
C LEU A 96 -10.14 -21.09 -2.36
N GLN A 97 -9.72 -22.13 -3.06
CA GLN A 97 -8.37 -22.24 -3.59
C GLN A 97 -8.06 -21.10 -4.58
N ARG A 98 -8.99 -20.78 -5.49
CA ARG A 98 -8.86 -19.64 -6.41
C ARG A 98 -8.83 -18.29 -5.68
N ALA A 99 -9.69 -18.11 -4.68
CA ALA A 99 -9.72 -16.88 -3.89
C ALA A 99 -8.40 -16.61 -3.14
N LEU A 100 -7.66 -17.67 -2.80
CA LEU A 100 -6.33 -17.58 -2.19
C LEU A 100 -5.17 -17.52 -3.20
N GLY A 101 -5.44 -17.56 -4.51
CA GLY A 101 -4.41 -17.55 -5.55
C GLY A 101 -3.55 -18.83 -5.62
N LEU A 102 -4.03 -19.94 -5.05
CA LEU A 102 -3.25 -21.18 -4.95
C LEU A 102 -3.47 -22.10 -6.15
N LYS A 103 -2.39 -22.57 -6.77
CA LYS A 103 -2.45 -23.50 -7.92
C LYS A 103 -2.44 -24.98 -7.48
N ALA A 104 -1.72 -25.31 -6.40
CA ALA A 104 -1.52 -26.69 -5.96
C ALA A 104 -2.63 -27.21 -5.00
N ARG A 105 -3.42 -28.17 -5.47
CA ARG A 105 -4.51 -28.81 -4.70
C ARG A 105 -4.05 -29.48 -3.41
N LYS A 106 -2.93 -30.22 -3.46
CA LYS A 106 -2.39 -30.95 -2.30
C LYS A 106 -2.01 -29.99 -1.17
N ASN A 107 -1.36 -28.87 -1.52
CA ASN A 107 -0.93 -27.86 -0.56
C ASN A 107 -2.13 -27.13 0.04
N PHE A 108 -3.13 -26.77 -0.77
CA PHE A 108 -4.38 -26.18 -0.26
C PHE A 108 -5.04 -27.11 0.78
N ARG A 109 -5.14 -28.40 0.47
CA ARG A 109 -5.76 -29.36 1.40
C ARG A 109 -4.97 -29.47 2.71
N LEU A 110 -3.66 -29.70 2.63
CA LEU A 110 -2.83 -30.01 3.79
C LEU A 110 -2.51 -28.81 4.68
N LEU A 111 -2.34 -27.62 4.09
CA LEU A 111 -1.88 -26.43 4.83
C LEU A 111 -3.02 -25.50 5.24
N TYR A 112 -4.18 -25.58 4.56
CA TYR A 112 -5.29 -24.67 4.78
C TYR A 112 -6.52 -25.42 5.29
N LEU A 113 -7.04 -26.33 4.47
CA LEU A 113 -8.38 -26.90 4.66
C LEU A 113 -8.43 -27.89 5.83
N VAL A 114 -7.51 -28.85 5.88
CA VAL A 114 -7.45 -29.87 6.94
C VAL A 114 -7.15 -29.24 8.29
N PRO A 115 -6.12 -28.37 8.44
CA PRO A 115 -5.86 -27.73 9.73
C PRO A 115 -7.03 -26.88 10.24
N ALA A 116 -7.77 -26.21 9.35
CA ALA A 116 -8.95 -25.42 9.74
C ALA A 116 -10.13 -26.29 10.21
N LEU A 117 -10.32 -27.46 9.59
CA LEU A 117 -11.33 -28.46 9.99
C LEU A 117 -10.97 -29.09 11.34
N GLU A 118 -9.70 -29.51 11.51
CA GLU A 118 -9.20 -30.11 12.75
C GLU A 118 -9.25 -29.14 13.93
N ALA A 119 -8.98 -27.86 13.67
CA ALA A 119 -9.13 -26.80 14.67
C ALA A 119 -10.59 -26.46 15.00
N GLY A 120 -11.56 -27.02 14.26
CA GLY A 120 -13.00 -26.76 14.42
C GLY A 120 -13.41 -25.34 14.04
N LEU A 121 -12.62 -24.66 13.20
CA LEU A 121 -12.87 -23.27 12.77
C LEU A 121 -13.76 -23.21 11.53
N ILE A 122 -13.81 -24.30 10.75
CA ILE A 122 -14.71 -24.49 9.63
C ILE A 122 -15.35 -25.86 9.71
N GLU A 123 -16.47 -26.03 9.03
CA GLU A 123 -17.20 -27.30 8.96
C GLU A 123 -17.63 -27.63 7.53
N MET A 124 -17.87 -28.92 7.30
CA MET A 124 -18.43 -29.45 6.05
C MET A 124 -19.95 -29.33 6.06
N THR A 125 -20.52 -28.93 4.93
CA THR A 125 -21.99 -28.88 4.76
C THR A 125 -22.62 -30.24 4.55
N ILE A 126 -21.85 -31.25 4.15
CA ILE A 126 -22.29 -32.64 3.99
C ILE A 126 -21.29 -33.56 4.72
N PRO A 127 -21.36 -33.67 6.05
CA PRO A 127 -20.36 -34.41 6.84
C PRO A 127 -20.35 -35.91 6.53
N ASP A 128 -21.51 -36.53 6.28
CA ASP A 128 -21.65 -37.97 6.01
C ASP A 128 -21.04 -38.40 4.67
N LYS A 129 -20.81 -37.44 3.76
CA LYS A 129 -20.26 -37.69 2.41
C LYS A 129 -19.10 -36.73 2.15
N PRO A 130 -17.93 -36.90 2.81
CA PRO A 130 -16.81 -35.96 2.73
C PRO A 130 -16.23 -35.83 1.30
N GLN A 131 -16.37 -36.86 0.48
CA GLN A 131 -15.93 -36.89 -0.93
C GLN A 131 -17.02 -36.45 -1.92
N SER A 132 -18.16 -35.94 -1.45
CA SER A 132 -19.25 -35.47 -2.32
C SER A 132 -18.76 -34.37 -3.26
N SER A 133 -19.12 -34.47 -4.54
CA SER A 133 -18.87 -33.40 -5.52
C SER A 133 -19.62 -32.11 -5.19
N LYS A 134 -20.67 -32.18 -4.36
CA LYS A 134 -21.44 -31.04 -3.87
C LYS A 134 -20.93 -30.48 -2.54
N GLN A 135 -19.80 -30.98 -2.02
CA GLN A 135 -19.24 -30.54 -0.74
C GLN A 135 -18.90 -29.05 -0.75
N LYS A 136 -19.34 -28.36 0.30
CA LYS A 136 -18.98 -26.98 0.62
C LYS A 136 -18.52 -26.88 2.07
N TYR A 137 -17.76 -25.83 2.34
CA TYR A 137 -17.25 -25.48 3.67
C TYR A 137 -17.86 -24.15 4.10
N ARG A 138 -18.08 -23.99 5.41
CA ARG A 138 -18.52 -22.74 6.03
C ARG A 138 -17.85 -22.55 7.39
N LEU A 139 -17.82 -21.31 7.87
CA LEU A 139 -17.31 -20.98 9.20
C LEU A 139 -18.22 -21.56 10.29
N THR A 140 -17.61 -22.11 11.36
CA THR A 140 -18.31 -22.44 12.61
C THR A 140 -18.43 -21.20 13.49
N ASP A 141 -19.20 -21.26 14.58
CA ASP A 141 -19.24 -20.18 15.58
C ASP A 141 -17.86 -19.93 16.19
N LYS A 142 -17.04 -20.98 16.38
CA LYS A 142 -15.65 -20.86 16.83
C LYS A 142 -14.78 -20.15 15.79
N GLY A 143 -14.95 -20.46 14.50
CA GLY A 143 -14.24 -19.76 13.42
C GLY A 143 -14.68 -18.31 13.25
N GLN A 144 -15.97 -18.03 13.40
CA GLN A 144 -16.51 -16.67 13.37
C GLN A 144 -16.03 -15.87 14.58
N LYS A 145 -16.08 -16.46 15.77
CA LYS A 145 -15.55 -15.86 16.99
C LYS A 145 -14.04 -15.67 16.89
N LEU A 146 -13.28 -16.62 16.34
CA LEU A 146 -11.86 -16.42 16.08
C LEU A 146 -11.66 -15.28 15.08
N ILE A 147 -12.42 -15.18 14.00
CA ILE A 147 -12.33 -14.03 13.09
C ILE A 147 -12.66 -12.75 13.84
N GLN A 148 -13.69 -12.72 14.70
CA GLN A 148 -14.11 -11.56 15.48
C GLN A 148 -13.11 -11.17 16.59
N ASP A 149 -12.46 -12.14 17.22
CA ASP A 149 -11.43 -11.96 18.24
C ASP A 149 -10.07 -11.64 17.60
N SER A 150 -9.84 -12.17 16.38
CA SER A 150 -8.71 -11.87 15.49
C SER A 150 -9.00 -10.69 14.56
N LYS A 151 -10.15 -10.00 14.69
CA LYS A 151 -10.38 -8.68 14.11
C LYS A 151 -9.42 -7.78 14.84
N PHE A 152 -8.22 -7.68 14.27
CA PHE A 152 -7.01 -7.15 14.87
C PHE A 152 -7.31 -5.96 15.78
N LYS A 153 -7.42 -6.24 17.08
CA LYS A 153 -7.16 -5.23 18.09
C LYS A 153 -5.67 -5.00 18.01
N ILE A 154 -5.28 -4.06 17.16
CA ILE A 154 -3.94 -3.52 17.25
C ILE A 154 -3.97 -2.72 18.56
N GLU A 155 -3.42 -3.31 19.62
CA GLU A 155 -3.40 -2.67 20.94
C GLU A 155 -2.72 -1.30 20.82
N GLY A 156 -3.36 -0.27 21.36
CA GLY A 156 -2.88 1.11 21.27
C GLY A 156 -3.25 1.86 19.99
N LEU A 157 -3.85 1.23 18.98
CA LEU A 157 -4.34 1.93 17.79
C LEU A 157 -5.68 2.61 18.07
N ASP A 158 -5.66 3.93 18.17
CA ASP A 158 -6.86 4.77 18.27
C ASP A 158 -7.04 5.63 17.02
N MET A 159 -7.82 5.11 16.07
CA MET A 159 -8.09 5.78 14.79
C MET A 159 -8.91 7.07 14.96
N THR A 160 -9.56 7.30 16.10
CA THR A 160 -10.33 8.53 16.35
C THR A 160 -9.45 9.73 16.72
N LYS A 161 -8.22 9.47 17.17
CA LYS A 161 -7.23 10.50 17.52
C LYS A 161 -6.32 10.89 16.35
N ILE A 162 -6.56 10.35 15.17
CA ILE A 162 -5.77 10.62 13.96
C ILE A 162 -6.28 11.91 13.34
N GLU A 163 -5.90 13.03 13.94
CA GLU A 163 -6.25 14.37 13.44
C GLU A 163 -5.30 14.80 12.31
N LYS A 164 -4.01 14.44 12.38
CA LYS A 164 -2.97 14.79 11.39
C LYS A 164 -1.98 13.64 11.19
N PHE A 165 -1.63 13.37 9.93
CA PHE A 165 -0.69 12.29 9.53
C PHE A 165 0.77 12.61 9.92
N GLU A 166 1.20 13.87 9.78
CA GLU A 166 2.59 14.30 9.98
C GLU A 166 2.98 14.36 11.47
N GLU A 167 2.08 14.82 12.35
CA GLU A 167 2.37 14.94 13.79
C GLU A 167 2.56 13.59 14.49
N TRP A 168 2.09 12.49 13.91
CA TRP A 168 2.14 11.17 14.52
C TRP A 168 3.51 10.50 14.34
N HIS A 169 4.18 10.74 13.21
CA HIS A 169 5.52 10.22 12.94
C HIS A 169 6.64 11.07 13.59
N GLU A 170 6.42 12.36 13.81
CA GLU A 170 7.42 13.26 14.44
C GLU A 170 7.53 13.08 15.97
N LYS A 171 6.48 12.59 16.64
CA LYS A 171 6.44 12.48 18.11
C LYS A 171 7.13 11.23 18.69
N GLY A 172 7.83 10.44 17.88
CA GLY A 172 8.59 9.27 18.37
C GLY A 172 7.75 8.16 19.00
N HIS A 173 6.43 8.17 18.81
CA HIS A 173 5.55 7.09 19.24
C HIS A 173 5.64 5.92 18.25
N GLU A 174 5.84 4.70 18.76
CA GLU A 174 5.74 3.49 17.95
C GLU A 174 4.30 3.39 17.41
N ASP A 175 4.14 3.45 16.08
CA ASP A 175 2.85 3.25 15.42
C ASP A 175 2.45 1.78 15.49
N PRO A 176 1.38 1.42 16.23
CA PRO A 176 0.98 0.02 16.37
C PRO A 176 0.58 -0.62 15.04
N LEU A 177 0.01 0.16 14.11
CA LEU A 177 -0.30 -0.31 12.76
C LEU A 177 0.99 -0.54 11.97
N PHE A 178 1.94 0.39 12.05
CA PHE A 178 3.25 0.21 11.44
C PHE A 178 3.93 -1.06 11.95
N GLY A 179 3.99 -1.24 13.27
CA GLY A 179 4.55 -2.44 13.91
C GLY A 179 3.84 -3.72 13.48
N ALA A 180 2.51 -3.70 13.39
CA ALA A 180 1.74 -4.85 12.91
C ALA A 180 2.05 -5.22 11.45
N ILE A 181 2.21 -4.23 10.55
CA ILE A 181 2.60 -4.46 9.15
C ILE A 181 4.04 -4.95 9.05
N ALA A 182 4.97 -4.37 9.81
CA ALA A 182 6.35 -4.80 9.87
C ALA A 182 6.47 -6.25 10.37
N GLN A 183 5.67 -6.62 11.39
CA GLN A 183 5.60 -7.98 11.89
C GLN A 183 4.98 -8.95 10.87
N LEU A 184 3.95 -8.52 10.13
CA LEU A 184 3.38 -9.27 9.01
C LEU A 184 4.44 -9.55 7.93
N ALA A 185 5.22 -8.53 7.56
CA ALA A 185 6.31 -8.64 6.60
C ALA A 185 7.39 -9.61 7.05
N THR A 186 7.84 -9.46 8.30
CA THR A 186 8.83 -10.36 8.94
C THR A 186 8.34 -11.80 8.93
N ASN A 187 7.08 -12.04 9.30
CA ASN A 187 6.48 -13.37 9.31
C ASN A 187 6.38 -13.99 7.91
N ALA A 188 6.01 -13.18 6.89
CA ALA A 188 5.91 -13.64 5.52
C ALA A 188 7.27 -14.11 4.95
N MET A 189 8.37 -13.53 5.43
CA MET A 189 9.72 -13.85 4.97
C MET A 189 10.47 -14.89 5.83
N LYS A 190 9.88 -15.39 6.93
CA LYS A 190 10.50 -16.38 7.84
C LYS A 190 11.01 -17.65 7.15
N GLN A 191 10.38 -18.08 6.05
CA GLN A 191 10.73 -19.30 5.32
C GLN A 191 11.64 -19.03 4.11
N GLY A 192 12.19 -17.81 4.01
CA GLY A 192 13.02 -17.36 2.91
C GLY A 192 12.29 -16.36 2.01
N CYS A 193 13.04 -15.37 1.51
CA CYS A 193 12.52 -14.36 0.60
C CYS A 193 12.41 -14.91 -0.82
N THR A 194 11.20 -15.31 -1.21
CA THR A 194 10.88 -15.72 -2.58
C THR A 194 10.04 -14.67 -3.28
N ILE A 195 10.03 -14.68 -4.61
CA ILE A 195 9.14 -13.83 -5.43
C ILE A 195 7.70 -13.97 -4.99
N GLN A 196 7.22 -15.21 -4.85
CA GLN A 196 5.85 -15.48 -4.47
C GLN A 196 5.54 -14.96 -3.07
N ALA A 197 6.48 -15.05 -2.12
CA ALA A 197 6.32 -14.49 -0.78
C ALA A 197 6.25 -12.96 -0.81
N ALA A 198 7.14 -12.29 -1.55
CA ALA A 198 7.14 -10.83 -1.67
C ALA A 198 5.84 -10.30 -2.30
N LEU A 199 5.40 -10.89 -3.42
CA LEU A 199 4.15 -10.50 -4.07
C LEU A 199 2.91 -10.81 -3.21
N ALA A 200 2.93 -11.96 -2.52
CA ALA A 200 1.86 -12.33 -1.59
C ALA A 200 1.81 -11.41 -0.36
N LEU A 201 2.96 -10.91 0.12
CA LEU A 201 3.03 -9.97 1.24
C LEU A 201 2.30 -8.67 0.91
N VAL A 202 2.54 -8.07 -0.26
CA VAL A 202 1.83 -6.85 -0.69
C VAL A 202 0.32 -7.09 -0.72
N SER A 203 -0.12 -8.22 -1.29
CA SER A 203 -1.54 -8.58 -1.33
C SER A 203 -2.13 -8.83 0.07
N GLN A 204 -1.34 -9.35 1.01
CA GLN A 204 -1.73 -9.52 2.41
C GLN A 204 -1.86 -8.18 3.13
N ALA A 205 -0.90 -7.27 2.93
CA ALA A 205 -0.94 -5.93 3.51
C ALA A 205 -2.14 -5.13 3.01
N PHE A 206 -2.50 -5.24 1.71
CA PHE A 206 -3.73 -4.65 1.18
C PHE A 206 -4.97 -5.14 1.92
N ARG A 207 -5.13 -6.47 2.05
CA ARG A 207 -6.28 -7.06 2.74
C ARG A 207 -6.32 -6.70 4.22
N PHE A 208 -5.16 -6.62 4.86
CA PHE A 208 -5.04 -6.25 6.25
C PHE A 208 -5.48 -4.80 6.48
N ALA A 209 -4.99 -3.88 5.65
CA ALA A 209 -5.41 -2.47 5.65
C ALA A 209 -6.91 -2.31 5.34
N ASP A 210 -7.43 -3.01 4.32
CA ASP A 210 -8.86 -3.03 4.01
C ASP A 210 -9.69 -3.49 5.24
N GLN A 211 -9.24 -4.54 5.94
CA GLN A 211 -9.92 -5.08 7.11
C GLN A 211 -9.94 -4.11 8.30
N ILE A 212 -8.83 -3.40 8.55
CA ILE A 212 -8.76 -2.38 9.62
C ILE A 212 -9.78 -1.28 9.37
N ILE A 213 -9.89 -0.81 8.12
CA ILE A 213 -10.87 0.20 7.74
C ILE A 213 -12.29 -0.35 7.94
N GLU A 214 -12.58 -1.57 7.46
CA GLU A 214 -13.90 -2.20 7.63
C GLU A 214 -14.27 -2.36 9.11
N ASP A 215 -13.33 -2.78 9.95
CA ASP A 215 -13.56 -2.98 11.39
C ASP A 215 -13.75 -1.66 12.15
N PHE A 216 -13.02 -0.62 11.76
CA PHE A 216 -13.21 0.72 12.31
C PHE A 216 -14.58 1.28 11.92
N GLU A 217 -14.92 1.29 10.63
CA GLU A 217 -16.16 1.90 10.12
C GLU A 217 -17.43 1.13 10.51
N THR A 218 -17.30 -0.16 10.85
CA THR A 218 -18.40 -0.92 11.43
C THR A 218 -18.73 -0.48 12.85
N LYS A 219 -17.72 0.00 13.61
CA LYS A 219 -17.88 0.43 15.01
C LYS A 219 -18.20 1.93 15.10
N GLU A 220 -17.58 2.71 14.25
CA GLU A 220 -17.73 4.16 14.14
C GLU A 220 -18.27 4.48 12.74
N PRO A 221 -19.61 4.49 12.56
CA PRO A 221 -20.22 4.77 11.26
C PRO A 221 -19.78 6.11 10.69
N LEU A 222 -19.53 6.12 9.40
CA LEU A 222 -19.15 7.33 8.66
C LEU A 222 -20.28 8.37 8.71
N ALA A 223 -19.93 9.63 8.98
CA ALA A 223 -20.87 10.75 9.00
C ALA A 223 -21.57 10.93 7.64
N GLU A 224 -20.79 10.80 6.56
CA GLU A 224 -21.24 10.84 5.17
C GLU A 224 -20.79 9.58 4.42
N PRO A 225 -21.65 9.00 3.55
CA PRO A 225 -21.26 7.85 2.76
C PRO A 225 -20.20 8.23 1.72
N VAL A 226 -19.25 7.32 1.49
CA VAL A 226 -18.25 7.48 0.42
C VAL A 226 -18.92 7.39 -0.96
N ALA A 227 -18.76 8.41 -1.80
CA ALA A 227 -19.33 8.45 -3.15
C ALA A 227 -18.64 7.51 -4.15
N CYS A 228 -17.42 7.08 -3.85
CA CYS A 228 -16.68 6.14 -4.69
C CYS A 228 -17.38 4.77 -4.75
N LYS A 229 -17.80 4.39 -5.97
CA LYS A 229 -18.40 3.08 -6.27
C LYS A 229 -17.83 2.49 -7.56
N ALA A 230 -18.10 1.21 -7.80
CA ALA A 230 -17.71 0.58 -9.06
C ALA A 230 -18.22 1.38 -10.27
N GLY A 231 -17.32 1.75 -11.19
CA GLY A 231 -17.61 2.62 -12.33
C GLY A 231 -17.27 4.11 -12.11
N CYS A 232 -16.95 4.54 -10.89
CA CYS A 232 -16.32 5.85 -10.66
C CYS A 232 -14.81 5.75 -10.94
N HIS A 233 -14.30 6.60 -11.84
CA HIS A 233 -12.93 6.52 -12.35
C HIS A 233 -12.20 7.86 -12.46
N TYR A 234 -12.75 8.94 -11.90
CA TYR A 234 -12.10 10.26 -11.96
C TYR A 234 -10.71 10.23 -11.29
N CYS A 235 -10.56 9.48 -10.19
CA CYS A 235 -9.27 9.33 -9.54
C CYS A 235 -8.21 8.58 -10.38
N CYS A 236 -8.65 7.86 -11.43
CA CYS A 236 -7.75 7.15 -12.35
C CYS A 236 -7.06 8.08 -13.35
N CYS A 237 -7.46 9.35 -13.44
CA CYS A 237 -6.79 10.34 -14.28
C CYS A 237 -5.55 10.95 -13.58
N TYR A 238 -5.47 10.87 -12.26
CA TYR A 238 -4.34 11.38 -11.49
C TYR A 238 -3.06 10.57 -11.68
N GLU A 239 -1.92 11.26 -11.51
CA GLU A 239 -0.62 10.58 -11.45
C GLU A 239 -0.64 9.63 -10.27
N VAL A 240 -0.40 8.35 -10.49
CA VAL A 240 -0.31 7.42 -9.38
C VAL A 240 1.14 7.03 -9.22
N VAL A 241 1.71 7.38 -8.07
CA VAL A 241 2.99 6.83 -7.62
C VAL A 241 2.77 5.57 -6.81
N LEU A 242 3.72 4.65 -6.88
CA LEU A 242 3.72 3.40 -6.15
C LEU A 242 5.15 3.00 -5.81
N THR A 243 5.27 2.10 -4.85
CA THR A 243 6.54 1.48 -4.49
C THR A 243 6.97 0.43 -5.55
N PRO A 244 8.27 0.12 -5.64
CA PRO A 244 8.78 -0.95 -6.49
C PRO A 244 8.10 -2.31 -6.29
N VAL A 245 7.80 -2.70 -5.05
CA VAL A 245 7.13 -4.00 -4.80
C VAL A 245 5.69 -4.04 -5.32
N GLU A 246 4.96 -2.92 -5.27
CA GLU A 246 3.65 -2.80 -5.90
C GLU A 246 3.75 -2.87 -7.43
N ALA A 247 4.83 -2.34 -8.00
CA ALA A 247 5.06 -2.37 -9.44
C ALA A 247 5.31 -3.81 -9.89
N LEU A 248 6.12 -4.57 -9.15
CA LEU A 248 6.35 -5.97 -9.41
C LEU A 248 5.06 -6.79 -9.33
N LEU A 249 4.18 -6.52 -8.36
CA LEU A 249 2.88 -7.18 -8.25
C LEU A 249 2.01 -6.92 -9.48
N LEU A 250 1.93 -5.67 -9.93
CA LEU A 250 1.16 -5.30 -11.12
C LEU A 250 1.76 -5.88 -12.40
N GLY A 251 3.09 -5.78 -12.58
CA GLY A 251 3.80 -6.31 -13.73
C GLY A 251 3.63 -7.83 -13.86
N ASN A 252 3.75 -8.58 -12.76
CA ASN A 252 3.52 -10.02 -12.75
C ASN A 252 2.08 -10.37 -13.14
N ARG A 253 1.09 -9.62 -12.63
CA ARG A 253 -0.33 -9.84 -12.99
C ARG A 253 -0.60 -9.55 -14.46
N VAL A 254 0.01 -8.51 -15.03
CA VAL A 254 -0.07 -8.24 -16.47
C VAL A 254 0.55 -9.40 -17.24
N LYS A 255 1.75 -9.84 -16.89
CA LYS A 255 2.45 -10.97 -17.53
C LYS A 255 1.64 -12.27 -17.48
N GLU A 256 0.92 -12.53 -16.39
CA GLU A 256 0.07 -13.72 -16.25
C GLU A 256 -1.28 -13.62 -16.99
N THR A 257 -1.79 -12.41 -17.26
CA THR A 257 -3.18 -12.21 -17.70
C THR A 257 -3.31 -11.69 -19.13
N PHE A 258 -2.36 -10.88 -19.61
CA PHE A 258 -2.48 -10.19 -20.89
C PHE A 258 -1.95 -11.07 -22.03
N SER A 259 -2.65 -11.06 -23.16
CA SER A 259 -2.12 -11.60 -24.42
C SER A 259 -1.05 -10.67 -24.99
N GLU A 260 -0.25 -11.16 -25.95
CA GLU A 260 0.77 -10.34 -26.64
C GLU A 260 0.16 -9.06 -27.26
N SER A 261 -1.01 -9.18 -27.90
CA SER A 261 -1.73 -8.02 -28.45
C SER A 261 -2.17 -7.04 -27.36
N ALA A 262 -2.69 -7.54 -26.23
CA ALA A 262 -3.12 -6.67 -25.13
C ALA A 262 -1.93 -5.98 -24.46
N LEU A 263 -0.78 -6.66 -24.36
CA LEU A 263 0.47 -6.07 -23.88
C LEU A 263 0.97 -4.99 -24.84
N ALA A 264 0.94 -5.22 -26.16
CA ALA A 264 1.31 -4.23 -27.15
C ALA A 264 0.45 -2.95 -27.06
N ASP A 265 -0.87 -3.10 -26.85
CA ASP A 265 -1.76 -1.95 -26.65
C ASP A 265 -1.51 -1.23 -25.32
N LEU A 266 -1.18 -1.98 -24.26
CA LEU A 266 -0.76 -1.40 -22.99
C LEU A 266 0.51 -0.56 -23.16
N MET A 267 1.51 -1.06 -23.90
CA MET A 267 2.77 -0.35 -24.17
C MET A 267 2.54 0.96 -24.95
N LYS A 268 1.67 0.95 -25.98
CA LYS A 268 1.28 2.19 -26.68
C LYS A 268 0.65 3.22 -25.73
N LYS A 269 -0.20 2.76 -24.80
CA LYS A 269 -0.82 3.64 -23.80
C LYS A 269 0.20 4.18 -22.80
N ILE A 270 1.16 3.35 -22.38
CA ILE A 270 2.30 3.76 -21.53
C ILE A 270 3.10 4.86 -22.24
N ASP A 271 3.53 4.64 -23.49
CA ASP A 271 4.35 5.62 -24.23
C ASP A 271 3.60 6.95 -24.44
N ARG A 272 2.29 6.91 -24.73
CA ARG A 272 1.46 8.12 -24.81
C ARG A 272 1.44 8.89 -23.48
N ILE A 273 1.24 8.20 -22.36
CA ILE A 273 1.18 8.85 -21.04
C ILE A 273 2.53 9.46 -20.68
N LEU A 274 3.63 8.74 -20.91
CA LEU A 274 4.98 9.24 -20.65
C LEU A 274 5.29 10.45 -21.53
N PHE A 275 4.99 10.40 -22.83
CA PHE A 275 5.16 11.57 -23.71
C PHE A 275 4.37 12.80 -23.23
N LEU A 276 3.16 12.60 -22.71
CA LEU A 276 2.31 13.69 -22.28
C LEU A 276 2.62 14.23 -20.87
N ARG A 277 3.35 13.50 -20.03
CA ARG A 277 3.50 13.85 -18.60
C ARG A 277 4.93 13.82 -18.08
N ASP A 278 5.78 12.97 -18.62
CA ASP A 278 7.12 12.79 -18.10
C ASP A 278 7.99 14.02 -18.35
N GLY A 279 8.77 14.42 -17.36
CA GLY A 279 9.61 15.63 -17.39
C GLY A 279 8.84 16.95 -17.38
N LYS A 280 7.51 16.94 -17.42
CA LYS A 280 6.68 18.14 -17.39
C LYS A 280 6.46 18.64 -15.97
N ASP A 281 6.21 19.94 -15.82
CA ASP A 281 5.91 20.51 -14.52
C ASP A 281 4.48 20.18 -14.04
N ALA A 282 4.18 20.61 -12.82
CA ALA A 282 2.92 20.34 -12.18
C ALA A 282 1.68 20.86 -12.95
N GLU A 283 1.81 22.07 -13.49
CA GLU A 283 0.74 22.79 -14.16
C GLU A 283 0.48 22.21 -15.55
N GLU A 284 1.54 21.83 -16.25
CA GLU A 284 1.48 21.13 -17.53
C GLU A 284 0.82 19.75 -17.41
N ARG A 285 1.15 18.98 -16.37
CA ARG A 285 0.51 17.67 -16.13
C ARG A 285 -0.97 17.81 -15.80
N ALA A 286 -1.36 18.86 -15.07
CA ALA A 286 -2.77 19.12 -14.76
C ALA A 286 -3.62 19.39 -16.02
N LYS A 287 -3.05 20.03 -17.06
CA LYS A 287 -3.75 20.31 -18.33
C LYS A 287 -4.16 19.07 -19.11
N VAL A 288 -3.39 17.98 -18.98
CA VAL A 288 -3.59 16.72 -19.73
C VAL A 288 -4.19 15.61 -18.87
N LEU A 289 -4.67 15.93 -17.67
CA LEU A 289 -5.15 14.96 -16.69
C LEU A 289 -6.27 14.06 -17.25
N HIS A 290 -7.30 14.67 -17.84
CA HIS A 290 -8.41 13.95 -18.47
C HIS A 290 -8.00 13.13 -19.71
N ASP A 291 -6.92 13.52 -20.40
CA ASP A 291 -6.39 12.87 -21.60
C ASP A 291 -5.45 11.69 -21.29
N THR A 292 -5.06 11.54 -20.02
CA THR A 292 -4.07 10.55 -19.58
C THR A 292 -4.62 9.63 -18.48
N PRO A 293 -5.75 8.94 -18.71
CA PRO A 293 -6.27 7.98 -17.74
C PRO A 293 -5.28 6.84 -17.52
N CYS A 294 -5.23 6.33 -16.30
CA CYS A 294 -4.40 5.20 -15.86
C CYS A 294 -4.39 4.08 -16.91
N ILE A 295 -3.21 3.51 -17.15
CA ILE A 295 -2.98 2.46 -18.16
C ILE A 295 -3.93 1.26 -18.00
N PHE A 296 -4.32 0.93 -16.76
CA PHE A 296 -5.21 -0.20 -16.44
C PHE A 296 -6.71 0.12 -16.49
N LEU A 297 -7.10 1.39 -16.69
CA LEU A 297 -8.51 1.77 -16.83
C LEU A 297 -9.06 1.27 -18.17
N LYS A 298 -10.10 0.44 -18.11
CA LYS A 298 -10.84 -0.09 -19.26
C LYS A 298 -12.34 -0.02 -18.98
N SER A 299 -13.09 0.64 -19.86
CA SER A 299 -14.57 0.79 -19.74
C SER A 299 -15.02 1.29 -18.36
N GLY A 300 -14.33 2.31 -17.82
CA GLY A 300 -14.63 2.91 -16.51
C GLY A 300 -14.28 2.03 -15.30
N LYS A 301 -13.59 0.90 -15.48
CA LYS A 301 -13.18 -0.02 -14.41
C LYS A 301 -11.69 -0.32 -14.47
N CYS A 302 -11.07 -0.49 -13.31
CA CYS A 302 -9.67 -0.93 -13.24
C CYS A 302 -9.58 -2.43 -13.58
N SER A 303 -8.73 -2.79 -14.54
CA SER A 303 -8.46 -4.18 -14.92
C SER A 303 -7.84 -5.01 -13.79
N PHE A 304 -7.22 -4.35 -12.80
CA PHE A 304 -6.57 -4.97 -11.64
C PHE A 304 -7.07 -4.34 -10.33
N TYR A 305 -8.41 -4.27 -10.16
CA TYR A 305 -9.03 -3.58 -9.02
C TYR A 305 -8.56 -4.11 -7.66
N ASP A 306 -8.35 -5.41 -7.55
CA ASP A 306 -7.92 -6.12 -6.34
C ASP A 306 -6.40 -6.02 -6.10
N ALA A 307 -5.63 -5.50 -7.06
CA ALA A 307 -4.21 -5.18 -6.93
C ALA A 307 -3.93 -3.68 -7.13
N ARG A 308 -4.93 -2.83 -6.88
CA ARG A 308 -4.72 -1.37 -6.85
C ARG A 308 -3.63 -1.02 -5.84
N PRO A 309 -2.68 -0.13 -6.20
CA PRO A 309 -1.68 0.38 -5.27
C PRO A 309 -2.29 0.98 -3.99
N PHE A 310 -1.50 1.08 -2.92
CA PHE A 310 -1.85 1.69 -1.64
C PHE A 310 -2.54 3.04 -1.83
N VAL A 311 -1.94 3.93 -2.61
CA VAL A 311 -2.50 5.26 -2.86
C VAL A 311 -3.84 5.22 -3.62
N CYS A 312 -4.07 4.20 -4.45
CA CYS A 312 -5.33 4.00 -5.15
C CYS A 312 -6.44 3.42 -4.26
N ARG A 313 -6.08 2.83 -3.11
CA ARG A 313 -7.02 2.35 -2.09
C ARG A 313 -7.31 3.41 -1.04
N ALA A 314 -6.28 4.17 -0.67
CA ALA A 314 -6.34 5.31 0.23
C ALA A 314 -7.28 6.39 -0.30
N LEU A 315 -7.10 6.78 -1.57
CA LEU A 315 -7.82 7.90 -2.15
C LEU A 315 -9.29 7.54 -2.43
N HIS A 316 -10.18 8.30 -1.81
CA HIS A 316 -11.62 8.24 -2.00
C HIS A 316 -12.19 9.66 -1.88
N SER A 317 -13.46 9.82 -2.26
CA SER A 317 -14.18 11.10 -2.18
C SER A 317 -15.57 10.91 -1.61
N LEU A 318 -16.05 11.90 -0.87
CA LEU A 318 -17.45 12.00 -0.43
C LEU A 318 -18.34 12.60 -1.53
N ASP A 319 -17.73 13.29 -2.50
CA ASP A 319 -18.42 13.92 -3.63
C ASP A 319 -17.80 13.50 -4.98
N GLY A 320 -18.60 12.82 -5.81
CA GLY A 320 -18.20 12.40 -7.15
C GLY A 320 -18.22 13.52 -8.20
N SER A 321 -19.09 14.52 -8.04
CA SER A 321 -19.14 15.74 -8.88
C SER A 321 -17.88 16.58 -8.70
N MET A 322 -17.42 16.79 -7.46
CA MET A 322 -16.15 17.49 -7.20
C MET A 322 -14.98 16.78 -7.87
N CYS A 323 -14.94 15.45 -7.81
CA CYS A 323 -13.92 14.67 -8.53
C CYS A 323 -13.97 14.87 -10.05
N LYS A 324 -15.19 14.88 -10.62
CA LYS A 324 -15.38 15.15 -12.05
C LYS A 324 -14.89 16.54 -12.41
N GLU A 325 -15.34 17.56 -11.68
CA GLU A 325 -14.96 18.94 -11.91
C GLU A 325 -13.44 19.11 -11.81
N ALA A 326 -12.83 18.54 -10.77
CA ALA A 326 -11.39 18.59 -10.56
C ALA A 326 -10.59 18.01 -11.73
N VAL A 327 -11.05 16.91 -12.33
CA VAL A 327 -10.40 16.32 -13.51
C VAL A 327 -10.58 17.19 -14.75
N MET A 328 -11.74 17.84 -14.88
CA MET A 328 -12.08 18.65 -16.05
C MET A 328 -11.57 20.09 -15.96
N SER A 329 -11.27 20.61 -14.76
CA SER A 329 -10.91 22.01 -14.56
C SER A 329 -9.52 22.37 -15.06
N LYS A 330 -8.66 21.37 -15.37
CA LYS A 330 -7.27 21.57 -15.82
C LYS A 330 -6.44 22.45 -14.87
N ARG A 331 -6.82 22.47 -13.59
CA ARG A 331 -6.15 23.21 -12.51
C ARG A 331 -5.22 22.26 -11.77
N ARG A 332 -4.03 22.75 -11.40
CA ARG A 332 -3.10 22.01 -10.56
C ARG A 332 -3.68 21.71 -9.17
N VAL A 333 -4.25 22.72 -8.52
CA VAL A 333 -4.77 22.61 -7.16
C VAL A 333 -6.29 22.54 -7.18
N VAL A 334 -6.83 21.51 -6.52
CA VAL A 334 -8.26 21.22 -6.47
C VAL A 334 -8.62 20.59 -5.13
N GLU A 335 -9.72 21.03 -4.54
CA GLU A 335 -10.22 20.55 -3.26
C GLU A 335 -10.85 19.16 -3.39
N PHE A 336 -10.78 18.36 -2.33
CA PHE A 336 -11.58 17.15 -2.17
C PHE A 336 -11.97 16.95 -0.72
N THR A 337 -13.02 16.17 -0.53
CA THR A 337 -13.51 15.71 0.76
C THR A 337 -13.27 14.21 0.88
N GLY A 338 -12.77 13.76 2.03
CA GLY A 338 -12.48 12.36 2.29
C GLY A 338 -12.18 12.13 3.76
N TYR A 339 -11.96 10.87 4.12
CA TYR A 339 -11.68 10.46 5.49
C TYR A 339 -10.19 10.18 5.72
N ASN A 340 -9.62 10.83 6.75
CA ASN A 340 -8.22 10.70 7.11
C ASN A 340 -7.82 9.27 7.51
N HIS A 341 -8.69 8.56 8.23
CA HIS A 341 -8.37 7.22 8.73
C HIS A 341 -8.07 6.23 7.60
N ARG A 342 -8.79 6.32 6.47
CA ARG A 342 -8.50 5.47 5.29
C ARG A 342 -7.15 5.81 4.66
N TYR A 343 -6.81 7.09 4.59
CA TYR A 343 -5.52 7.53 4.06
C TYR A 343 -4.38 7.05 4.96
N TYR A 344 -4.49 7.32 6.26
CA TYR A 344 -3.55 6.89 7.29
C TYR A 344 -3.27 5.39 7.19
N VAL A 345 -4.30 4.54 7.19
CA VAL A 345 -4.13 3.08 7.20
C VAL A 345 -3.28 2.60 6.02
N PHE A 346 -3.57 3.06 4.81
CA PHE A 346 -2.82 2.63 3.62
C PHE A 346 -1.46 3.34 3.49
N ALA A 347 -1.32 4.59 3.96
CA ALA A 347 -0.05 5.29 3.96
C ALA A 347 0.94 4.64 4.95
N THR A 348 0.49 4.31 6.17
CA THR A 348 1.27 3.57 7.16
C THR A 348 1.65 2.18 6.65
N ALA A 349 0.71 1.45 6.05
CA ALA A 349 1.01 0.14 5.45
C ALA A 349 2.04 0.23 4.31
N LYS A 350 1.95 1.25 3.45
CA LYS A 350 2.94 1.53 2.42
C LYS A 350 4.33 1.80 3.03
N ALA A 351 4.39 2.69 4.01
CA ALA A 351 5.63 3.08 4.68
C ALA A 351 6.32 1.90 5.37
N ALA A 352 5.56 1.10 6.12
CA ALA A 352 6.08 -0.08 6.81
C ALA A 352 6.62 -1.14 5.85
N LEU A 353 5.93 -1.40 4.73
CA LEU A 353 6.46 -2.30 3.70
C LEU A 353 7.69 -1.73 3.01
N ASN A 354 7.71 -0.42 2.73
CA ASN A 354 8.85 0.21 2.07
C ASN A 354 10.09 0.13 2.96
N GLN A 355 9.97 0.46 4.26
CA GLN A 355 11.07 0.32 5.22
C GLN A 355 11.54 -1.12 5.35
N PHE A 356 10.63 -2.09 5.38
CA PHE A 356 10.99 -3.50 5.44
C PHE A 356 11.85 -3.92 4.23
N PHE A 357 11.44 -3.55 3.02
CA PHE A 357 12.20 -3.88 1.82
C PHE A 357 13.50 -3.09 1.69
N GLU A 358 13.56 -1.86 2.20
CA GLU A 358 14.80 -1.08 2.32
C GLU A 358 15.83 -1.79 3.20
N GLN A 359 15.41 -2.30 4.36
CA GLN A 359 16.27 -3.08 5.26
C GLN A 359 16.77 -4.39 4.63
N MET A 360 16.04 -4.92 3.65
CA MET A 360 16.47 -6.06 2.83
C MET A 360 17.41 -5.67 1.67
N GLY A 361 17.74 -4.39 1.52
CA GLY A 361 18.58 -3.88 0.43
C GLY A 361 17.87 -3.78 -0.92
N CYS A 362 16.53 -3.84 -0.94
CA CYS A 362 15.75 -3.71 -2.17
C CYS A 362 15.56 -2.24 -2.55
N GLN A 363 15.36 -1.96 -3.84
CA GLN A 363 15.02 -0.61 -4.32
C GLN A 363 13.65 -0.18 -3.76
N THR A 364 13.55 1.05 -3.24
CA THR A 364 12.33 1.59 -2.60
C THR A 364 11.84 2.92 -3.16
N ALA A 365 12.60 3.54 -4.08
CA ALA A 365 12.23 4.80 -4.70
C ALA A 365 10.89 4.67 -5.44
N GLU A 366 9.96 5.59 -5.16
CA GLU A 366 8.65 5.61 -5.78
C GLU A 366 8.69 6.05 -7.24
N LEU A 367 7.74 5.56 -8.02
CA LEU A 367 7.65 5.87 -9.44
C LEU A 367 6.20 5.82 -9.93
N THR A 368 5.93 6.46 -11.06
CA THR A 368 4.59 6.47 -11.64
C THR A 368 4.25 5.10 -12.23
N ILE A 369 2.96 4.71 -12.22
CA ILE A 369 2.50 3.44 -12.82
C ILE A 369 3.04 3.25 -14.25
N ALA A 370 2.99 4.30 -15.08
CA ALA A 370 3.43 4.20 -16.47
C ALA A 370 4.93 3.92 -16.59
N LYS A 371 5.77 4.64 -15.83
CA LYS A 371 7.22 4.40 -15.78
C LYS A 371 7.53 3.00 -15.27
N ALA A 372 6.85 2.59 -14.20
CA ALA A 372 7.07 1.30 -13.57
C ALA A 372 6.81 0.15 -14.52
N MET A 373 5.69 0.21 -15.26
CA MET A 373 5.35 -0.84 -16.22
C MET A 373 6.26 -0.81 -17.44
N LYS A 374 6.71 0.37 -17.89
CA LYS A 374 7.72 0.45 -18.96
C LYS A 374 8.99 -0.31 -18.59
N HIS A 375 9.59 0.04 -17.45
CA HIS A 375 10.83 -0.60 -16.99
C HIS A 375 10.65 -2.08 -16.64
N TYR A 376 9.50 -2.47 -16.07
CA TYR A 376 9.20 -3.86 -15.79
C TYR A 376 9.27 -4.74 -17.04
N PHE A 377 8.71 -4.27 -18.16
CA PHE A 377 8.68 -5.04 -19.40
C PHE A 377 9.94 -4.91 -20.26
N GLU A 378 10.82 -3.94 -19.98
CA GLU A 378 12.15 -3.83 -20.59
C GLU A 378 13.13 -4.90 -20.06
N ARG A 379 12.89 -5.43 -18.84
CA ARG A 379 13.74 -6.43 -18.19
C ARG A 379 12.99 -7.73 -17.91
N SER A 380 13.43 -8.83 -18.53
CA SER A 380 12.76 -10.14 -18.38
C SER A 380 12.83 -10.74 -16.97
N ASP A 381 13.86 -10.43 -16.20
CA ASP A 381 14.12 -10.89 -14.83
C ASP A 381 13.89 -9.80 -13.77
N CYS A 382 13.03 -8.80 -14.06
CA CYS A 382 12.81 -7.62 -13.22
C CYS A 382 12.52 -7.95 -11.75
N THR A 383 11.73 -9.00 -11.49
CA THR A 383 11.32 -9.35 -10.11
C THR A 383 12.45 -10.04 -9.35
N GLU A 384 13.16 -10.94 -10.02
CA GLU A 384 14.33 -11.63 -9.49
C GLU A 384 15.46 -10.66 -9.20
N ALA A 385 15.72 -9.72 -10.11
CA ALA A 385 16.76 -8.69 -9.97
C ALA A 385 16.50 -7.77 -8.79
N TRP A 386 15.26 -7.28 -8.65
CA TRP A 386 14.90 -6.43 -7.53
C TRP A 386 15.09 -7.12 -6.17
N LEU A 387 14.72 -8.40 -6.05
CA LEU A 387 14.92 -9.17 -4.82
C LEU A 387 16.39 -9.44 -4.48
N ARG A 388 17.31 -9.35 -5.46
CA ARG A 388 18.76 -9.40 -5.22
C ARG A 388 19.33 -8.06 -4.77
N GLY A 389 18.52 -7.00 -4.74
CA GLY A 389 18.96 -5.63 -4.49
C GLY A 389 19.41 -4.88 -5.73
N ASP A 390 19.18 -5.41 -6.94
CA ASP A 390 19.49 -4.70 -8.17
C ASP A 390 18.53 -3.50 -8.35
N GLU A 391 19.03 -2.39 -8.90
CA GLU A 391 18.17 -1.30 -9.36
C GLU A 391 17.49 -1.72 -10.68
N VAL A 392 16.16 -1.80 -10.68
CA VAL A 392 15.38 -2.29 -11.84
C VAL A 392 14.47 -1.25 -12.45
N PHE A 393 14.22 -0.16 -11.74
CA PHE A 393 13.34 0.92 -12.17
C PHE A 393 14.10 2.22 -12.45
N SER A 394 15.24 2.15 -13.15
CA SER A 394 16.04 3.31 -13.56
C SER A 394 16.17 3.41 -15.09
N SER A 395 16.30 4.65 -15.58
CA SER A 395 16.44 4.98 -17.01
C SER A 395 17.78 4.55 -17.64
N SER A 396 18.66 3.89 -16.88
CA SER A 396 20.03 3.54 -17.29
C SER A 396 20.25 2.06 -17.62
N CYS A 397 19.24 1.19 -17.53
CA CYS A 397 19.40 -0.24 -17.83
C CYS A 397 19.42 -0.56 -19.34
N VAL A 398 20.41 -0.05 -20.08
CA VAL A 398 20.86 -0.69 -21.32
C VAL A 398 21.86 -1.78 -20.94
N SER A 399 21.41 -3.05 -21.02
CA SER A 399 22.19 -4.28 -21.16
C SER A 399 23.68 -4.21 -20.76
N SER A 400 24.03 -4.54 -19.50
CA SER A 400 25.39 -4.93 -19.16
C SER A 400 25.68 -6.36 -19.64
N LYS A 401 25.95 -6.51 -20.95
CA LYS A 401 26.80 -7.60 -21.41
C LYS A 401 28.24 -7.26 -21.00
N THR A 402 28.98 -8.31 -20.64
CA THR A 402 30.41 -8.34 -20.28
C THR A 402 30.81 -7.72 -18.93
N ARG A 403 30.76 -8.58 -17.91
CA ARG A 403 31.64 -8.52 -16.73
C ARG A 403 33.07 -8.80 -17.21
N GLY A 404 33.96 -7.82 -17.14
CA GLY A 404 35.35 -7.98 -17.58
C GLY A 404 36.26 -6.81 -17.20
N GLN A 405 37.07 -7.08 -16.17
CA GLN A 405 38.34 -6.45 -15.82
C GLN A 405 38.39 -5.25 -14.86
N LYS A 406 39.32 -5.44 -13.91
CA LYS A 406 39.68 -4.68 -12.74
C LYS A 406 40.38 -3.36 -13.08
N GLY A 407 40.22 -2.40 -12.17
CA GLY A 407 41.34 -1.65 -11.60
C GLY A 407 41.61 -0.27 -12.20
N ALA A 408 41.41 0.77 -11.40
CA ALA A 408 42.51 1.61 -10.92
C ALA A 408 41.94 2.74 -10.04
N LEU A 409 42.31 2.69 -8.75
CA LEU A 409 42.46 3.89 -7.94
C LEU A 409 43.37 4.87 -8.68
N LEU A 410 42.91 6.10 -8.86
CA LEU A 410 43.79 7.27 -8.99
C LEU A 410 43.16 8.43 -8.22
N LYS A 411 43.66 8.60 -6.99
CA LYS A 411 43.74 9.92 -6.35
C LYS A 411 44.50 10.85 -7.30
N THR A 412 44.03 12.09 -7.47
CA THR A 412 44.79 13.31 -7.11
C THR A 412 44.05 14.60 -7.48
N LYS A 413 44.05 15.51 -6.49
CA LYS A 413 44.27 16.97 -6.56
C LYS A 413 43.15 17.90 -7.06
N ASP A 414 42.62 18.63 -6.09
CA ASP A 414 42.68 20.10 -5.95
C ASP A 414 42.77 20.96 -7.22
N ARG A 415 41.75 21.82 -7.34
CA ARG A 415 41.68 23.23 -7.83
C ARG A 415 40.18 23.45 -8.10
N GLY A 416 39.42 24.35 -7.47
CA GLY A 416 39.70 25.72 -7.11
C GLY A 416 38.72 26.63 -7.88
N LEU A 417 37.65 27.07 -7.19
CA LEU A 417 36.93 28.36 -7.27
C LEU A 417 36.34 28.94 -8.59
N HIS A 418 35.23 29.67 -8.37
CA HIS A 418 34.55 30.71 -9.18
C HIS A 418 33.59 30.21 -10.28
N PHE A 419 32.31 30.59 -10.36
CA PHE A 419 31.49 31.68 -9.79
C PHE A 419 30.12 31.17 -9.30
#